data_AF-A0A5E3XEX4-F1
#
_entry.id   AF-A0A5E3XEX4-F1
#
_cell.length_a   1.000
_cell.length_b   1.000
_cell.length_c   1.000
_cell.angle_alpha   90.00
_cell.angle_beta   90.00
_cell.angle_gamma   90.00
#
_symmetry.space_group_name_H-M   'P 1'
#
loop_
_entity.id
_entity.type
_entity.pdbx_description
1 polymer ?
#
loop_
_entity_poly.entity_id
_entity_poly.type
_entity_poly.pdbx_seq_one_letter_code
_entity_poly.pdbx_strand_id
1 'polypeptide(L)'
;MSWSGLTDVRKQLTFYGAYHSNPTNILIHVCCVPMIMWSAQVLLTDAPRPSWLPVYDYKINDYLELELNYGLIQTALYLSYFFVLEPVAALLYTPQMLLSLLTATSFAHKQNALAVAGSVQAFSWIAQFLGHGLAEHRAPALLDNLLGAIVLAPFFVHLEILFKLGYRPDFHKQLNNDIGMEIARIKKIEGDKRRAQEAAKKEL
;
A
#
# COMPACT_ATOMS: atom_id res chain seq x y z
N MET A 1 -4.38 11.91 15.29
CA MET A 1 -3.12 11.14 15.23
C MET A 1 -1.97 12.12 15.40
N SER A 2 -1.01 11.89 16.31
CA SER A 2 0.15 12.81 16.46
C SER A 2 1.11 12.67 15.28
N TRP A 3 1.82 13.74 14.92
CA TRP A 3 2.88 13.70 13.91
C TRP A 3 3.92 12.61 14.19
N SER A 4 4.28 12.43 15.46
CA SER A 4 5.20 11.36 15.90
C SER A 4 4.71 9.94 15.56
N GLY A 5 3.40 9.73 15.49
CA GLY A 5 2.84 8.41 15.14
C GLY A 5 2.81 8.14 13.63
N LEU A 6 2.82 9.18 12.79
CA LEU A 6 2.84 9.04 11.33
C LEU A 6 4.22 8.62 10.82
N THR A 7 5.29 9.14 11.44
CA THR A 7 6.66 8.88 11.01
C THR A 7 7.34 7.73 11.77
N ASP A 8 6.69 7.13 12.77
CA ASP A 8 7.21 5.96 13.48
C ASP A 8 7.00 4.69 12.62
N VAL A 9 8.05 4.31 11.90
CA VAL A 9 8.06 3.14 11.01
C VAL A 9 7.70 1.85 11.74
N ARG A 10 8.14 1.67 12.99
CA ARG A 10 7.87 0.45 13.77
C ARG A 10 6.40 0.36 14.10
N LYS A 11 5.81 1.46 14.60
CA LYS A 11 4.38 1.52 14.92
C LYS A 11 3.50 1.30 13.68
N GLN A 12 3.88 1.94 12.57
CA GLN A 12 3.17 1.84 11.29
C GLN A 12 3.21 0.39 10.75
N LEU A 13 4.38 -0.26 10.80
CA LEU A 13 4.54 -1.66 10.41
C LEU A 13 3.83 -2.63 11.36
N THR A 14 3.86 -2.39 12.67
CA THR A 14 3.16 -3.23 13.65
C THR A 14 1.65 -3.23 13.39
N PHE A 15 1.07 -2.04 13.15
CA PHE A 15 -0.33 -1.92 12.78
C PHE A 15 -0.62 -2.70 11.50
N TYR A 16 0.18 -2.50 10.45
CA TYR A 16 -0.05 -3.20 9.19
C TYR A 16 0.06 -4.73 9.31
N GLY A 17 1.12 -5.23 9.94
CA GLY A 17 1.34 -6.66 10.12
C GLY A 17 0.26 -7.34 10.96
N ALA A 18 -0.38 -6.61 11.89
CA ALA A 18 -1.49 -7.14 12.67
C ALA A 18 -2.71 -7.50 11.80
N TYR A 19 -2.89 -6.86 10.62
CA TYR A 19 -3.99 -7.12 9.67
C TYR A 19 -3.58 -7.97 8.46
N HIS A 20 -2.29 -8.30 8.32
CA HIS A 20 -1.75 -9.05 7.18
C HIS A 20 -0.79 -10.13 7.67
N SER A 21 -1.31 -11.06 8.46
CA SER A 21 -0.53 -12.15 9.06
C SER A 21 -0.72 -13.50 8.35
N ASN A 22 -1.80 -13.67 7.57
CA ASN A 22 -2.01 -14.88 6.78
C ASN A 22 -1.14 -14.87 5.49
N PRO A 23 -0.34 -15.93 5.23
CA PRO A 23 0.54 -16.00 4.06
C PRO A 23 -0.17 -15.86 2.71
N THR A 24 -1.38 -16.39 2.56
CA THR A 24 -2.18 -16.26 1.34
C THR A 24 -2.59 -14.81 1.13
N ASN A 25 -3.03 -14.11 2.17
CA ASN A 25 -3.38 -12.69 2.06
C ASN A 25 -2.14 -11.86 1.72
N ILE A 26 -1.01 -12.11 2.40
CA ILE A 26 0.26 -11.44 2.09
C ILE A 26 0.64 -11.62 0.61
N LEU A 27 0.53 -12.85 0.07
CA LEU A 27 0.85 -13.12 -1.34
C LEU A 27 -0.08 -12.34 -2.29
N ILE A 28 -1.38 -12.29 -2.00
CA ILE A 28 -2.33 -11.49 -2.79
C ILE A 28 -1.90 -10.02 -2.81
N HIS A 29 -1.54 -9.44 -1.66
CA HIS A 29 -1.09 -8.05 -1.57
C HIS A 29 0.24 -7.82 -2.30
N VAL A 30 1.21 -8.75 -2.16
CA VAL A 30 2.50 -8.67 -2.86
C VAL A 30 2.31 -8.57 -4.38
N CYS A 31 1.33 -9.28 -4.94
CA CYS A 31 1.01 -9.20 -6.36
C CYS A 31 0.14 -7.99 -6.71
N CYS A 32 -0.90 -7.71 -5.93
CA CYS A 32 -1.92 -6.72 -6.28
C CYS A 32 -1.51 -5.28 -5.99
N VAL A 33 -0.72 -5.02 -4.95
CA VAL A 33 -0.33 -3.64 -4.59
C VAL A 33 0.53 -2.98 -5.68
N PRO A 34 1.54 -3.65 -6.29
CA PRO A 34 2.24 -3.09 -7.45
C PRO A 34 1.32 -2.82 -8.65
N MET A 35 0.34 -3.69 -8.91
CA MET A 35 -0.64 -3.51 -9.99
C MET A 35 -1.55 -2.30 -9.75
N ILE A 36 -1.99 -2.10 -8.50
CA ILE A 36 -2.76 -0.91 -8.08
C ILE A 36 -1.91 0.35 -8.23
N MET A 37 -0.66 0.33 -7.79
CA MET A 37 0.24 1.47 -7.90
C MET A 37 0.42 1.89 -9.37
N TRP A 38 0.76 0.94 -10.23
CA TRP A 38 0.98 1.18 -11.65
C TRP A 38 -0.30 1.70 -12.34
N SER A 39 -1.43 1.03 -12.15
CA SER A 39 -2.70 1.46 -12.77
C SER A 39 -3.20 2.80 -12.22
N ALA A 40 -2.96 3.12 -10.95
CA ALA A 40 -3.22 4.45 -10.41
C ALA A 40 -2.36 5.53 -11.09
N GLN A 41 -1.07 5.25 -11.34
CA GLN A 41 -0.21 6.17 -12.08
C GLN A 41 -0.67 6.39 -13.54
N VAL A 42 -1.22 5.36 -14.19
CA VAL A 42 -1.84 5.51 -15.53
C VAL A 42 -3.04 6.47 -15.45
N LEU A 43 -3.97 6.23 -14.52
CA LEU A 43 -5.15 7.07 -14.33
C LEU A 43 -4.80 8.51 -13.94
N LEU A 44 -3.78 8.71 -13.12
CA LEU A 44 -3.29 10.03 -12.71
C LEU A 44 -2.56 10.77 -13.84
N THR A 45 -1.92 10.04 -14.75
CA THR A 45 -1.28 10.64 -15.94
C THR A 45 -2.33 11.21 -16.89
N ASP A 46 -3.43 10.49 -17.11
CA ASP A 46 -4.52 10.92 -18.02
C ASP A 46 -5.37 12.07 -17.45
N ALA A 47 -5.33 12.30 -16.14
CA ALA A 47 -6.11 13.35 -15.50
C ALA A 47 -5.78 14.76 -16.06
N PRO A 48 -6.78 15.65 -16.25
CA PRO A 48 -6.57 16.94 -16.90
C PRO A 48 -5.49 17.79 -16.23
N ARG A 49 -4.44 18.10 -16.99
CA ARG A 49 -3.33 18.94 -16.54
C ARG A 49 -3.82 20.38 -16.26
N PRO A 50 -3.59 20.94 -15.06
CA PRO A 50 -3.91 22.34 -14.80
C PRO A 50 -3.11 23.27 -15.70
N SER A 51 -3.72 24.37 -16.13
CA SER A 51 -3.07 25.35 -17.04
C SER A 51 -1.83 26.03 -16.46
N TRP A 52 -1.67 26.05 -15.13
CA TRP A 52 -0.51 26.61 -14.44
C TRP A 52 0.66 25.63 -14.31
N LEU A 53 0.45 24.33 -14.58
CA LEU A 53 1.52 23.35 -14.50
C LEU A 53 2.35 23.42 -15.79
N PRO A 54 3.67 23.66 -15.71
CA PRO A 54 4.49 23.75 -16.91
C PRO A 54 4.51 22.42 -17.65
N VAL A 55 4.58 22.49 -18.98
CA VAL A 55 4.73 21.31 -19.82
C VAL A 55 6.18 20.87 -19.78
N TYR A 56 6.41 19.65 -19.29
CA TYR A 56 7.70 19.00 -19.32
C TYR A 56 7.45 17.53 -19.62
N ASP A 57 7.85 17.11 -20.82
CA ASP A 57 7.66 15.75 -21.31
C ASP A 57 9.01 15.28 -21.87
N TYR A 58 9.48 14.11 -21.44
CA TYR A 58 10.76 13.53 -21.83
C TYR A 58 10.58 12.04 -22.16
N LYS A 59 10.56 11.74 -23.45
CA LYS A 59 10.45 10.38 -23.96
C LYS A 59 11.82 9.71 -24.02
N ILE A 60 11.99 8.64 -23.24
CA ILE A 60 13.22 7.84 -23.23
C ILE A 60 13.19 6.83 -24.39
N ASN A 61 12.07 6.11 -24.53
CA ASN A 61 11.78 5.19 -25.63
C ASN A 61 10.26 4.97 -25.76
N ASP A 62 9.81 3.99 -26.54
CA ASP A 62 8.38 3.71 -26.77
C ASP A 62 7.61 3.13 -25.58
N TYR A 63 8.30 2.82 -24.49
CA TYR A 63 7.77 2.20 -23.28
C TYR A 63 8.07 2.99 -21.99
N LEU A 64 8.95 3.99 -22.06
CA LEU A 64 9.42 4.77 -20.92
C LEU A 64 9.34 6.26 -21.23
N GLU A 65 8.53 6.96 -20.46
CA GLU A 65 8.27 8.38 -20.65
C GLU A 65 8.12 9.07 -19.30
N LEU A 66 8.74 10.24 -19.15
CA LEU A 66 8.63 11.07 -17.96
C LEU A 66 7.85 12.32 -18.31
N GLU A 67 6.80 12.60 -17.57
CA GLU A 67 6.03 13.83 -17.74
C GLU A 67 5.76 14.49 -16.40
N LEU A 68 5.68 15.82 -16.40
CA LEU A 68 5.15 16.57 -15.27
C LEU A 68 3.62 16.47 -15.26
N ASN A 69 3.12 15.52 -14.48
CA ASN A 69 1.70 15.21 -14.31
C ASN A 69 1.40 14.78 -12.85
N TYR A 70 0.15 14.43 -12.55
CA TYR A 70 -0.23 13.99 -11.20
C TYR A 70 0.40 12.66 -10.79
N GLY A 71 0.73 11.77 -11.74
CA GLY A 71 1.45 10.53 -11.45
C GLY A 71 2.87 10.79 -10.93
N LEU A 72 3.58 11.75 -11.52
CA LEU A 72 4.89 12.18 -11.02
C LEU A 72 4.78 12.85 -9.65
N ILE A 73 3.80 13.73 -9.46
CA ILE A 73 3.56 14.39 -8.16
C ILE A 73 3.28 13.35 -7.07
N GLN A 74 2.39 12.39 -7.36
CA GLN A 74 2.07 11.29 -6.44
C GLN A 74 3.30 10.45 -6.12
N THR A 75 4.10 10.09 -7.14
CA THR A 75 5.35 9.35 -6.95
C THR A 75 6.34 10.11 -6.06
N ALA A 76 6.51 11.41 -6.29
CA ALA A 76 7.41 12.26 -5.50
C ALA A 76 6.96 12.37 -4.03
N LEU A 77 5.65 12.52 -3.79
CA LEU A 77 5.09 12.57 -2.43
C LEU A 77 5.28 11.23 -1.70
N TYR A 78 5.04 10.11 -2.37
CA TYR A 78 5.21 8.78 -1.80
C TYR A 78 6.68 8.52 -1.44
N LEU A 79 7.60 8.75 -2.39
CA LEU A 79 9.03 8.56 -2.12
C LEU A 79 9.52 9.47 -1.00
N SER A 80 9.13 10.76 -1.01
CA SER A 80 9.51 11.70 0.06
C SER A 80 9.07 11.18 1.43
N TYR A 81 7.84 10.67 1.53
CA TYR A 81 7.35 10.09 2.77
C TYR A 81 8.08 8.79 3.16
N PHE A 82 8.37 7.91 2.20
CA PHE A 82 9.12 6.67 2.46
C PHE A 82 10.56 6.96 2.91
N PHE A 83 11.20 7.98 2.34
CA PHE A 83 12.52 8.43 2.78
C PHE A 83 12.50 9.00 4.21
N VAL A 84 11.40 9.62 4.65
CA VAL A 84 11.23 10.03 6.06
C VAL A 84 11.11 8.82 6.99
N LEU A 85 10.47 7.73 6.54
CA LEU A 85 10.24 6.53 7.35
C LEU A 85 11.45 5.63 7.46
N GLU A 86 12.06 5.28 6.32
CA GLU A 86 13.14 4.31 6.23
C GLU A 86 13.99 4.61 4.97
N PRO A 87 15.03 5.45 5.08
CA PRO A 87 15.78 5.94 3.93
C PRO A 87 16.42 4.86 3.06
N VAL A 88 16.90 3.77 3.68
CA VAL A 88 17.63 2.71 2.95
C VAL A 88 16.64 1.84 2.17
N ALA A 89 15.54 1.42 2.78
CA ALA A 89 14.48 0.71 2.08
C ALA A 89 13.81 1.60 1.02
N ALA A 90 13.63 2.91 1.28
CA ALA A 90 13.10 3.84 0.29
C ALA A 90 14.03 3.99 -0.93
N LEU A 91 15.34 4.03 -0.70
CA LEU A 91 16.33 4.03 -1.77
C LEU A 91 16.24 2.75 -2.61
N LEU A 92 16.10 1.58 -1.97
CA LEU A 92 15.93 0.28 -2.66
C LEU A 92 14.59 0.18 -3.42
N TYR A 93 13.54 0.86 -2.95
CA TYR A 93 12.24 0.92 -3.61
C TYR A 93 12.20 1.89 -4.80
N THR A 94 13.07 2.91 -4.81
CA THR A 94 13.05 3.99 -5.80
C THR A 94 13.13 3.48 -7.25
N PRO A 95 14.03 2.55 -7.63
CA PRO A 95 14.06 2.02 -8.99
C PRO A 95 12.75 1.38 -9.44
N GLN A 96 12.11 0.61 -8.55
CA GLN A 96 10.81 -0.01 -8.83
C GLN A 96 9.72 1.05 -9.04
N MET A 97 9.68 2.07 -8.17
CA MET A 97 8.68 3.14 -8.26
C MET A 97 8.84 3.99 -9.52
N LEU A 98 10.09 4.31 -9.90
CA LEU A 98 10.39 5.05 -11.12
C LEU A 98 10.06 4.23 -12.37
N LEU A 99 10.39 2.93 -12.40
CA LEU A 99 10.01 2.07 -13.51
C LEU A 99 8.49 1.99 -13.67
N SER A 100 7.77 1.86 -12.55
CA SER A 100 6.30 1.89 -12.54
C SER A 100 5.77 3.20 -13.13
N LEU A 101 6.28 4.34 -12.67
CA LEU A 101 5.87 5.66 -13.19
C LEU A 101 6.14 5.79 -14.69
N LEU A 102 7.36 5.52 -15.14
CA LEU A 102 7.77 5.74 -16.53
C LEU A 102 6.98 4.88 -17.51
N THR A 103 6.72 3.63 -17.13
CA THR A 103 5.89 2.71 -17.94
C THR A 103 4.42 3.09 -17.90
N ALA A 104 3.89 3.49 -16.74
CA ALA A 104 2.51 3.95 -16.61
C ALA A 104 2.25 5.22 -17.43
N THR A 105 3.17 6.18 -17.39
CA THR A 105 3.08 7.42 -18.18
C THR A 105 3.09 7.12 -19.68
N SER A 106 4.04 6.31 -20.16
CA SER A 106 4.05 5.92 -21.58
C SER A 106 2.81 5.11 -22.00
N PHE A 107 2.28 4.29 -21.09
CA PHE A 107 1.08 3.49 -21.37
C PHE A 107 -0.20 4.34 -21.39
N ALA A 108 -0.28 5.42 -20.60
CA ALA A 108 -1.45 6.30 -20.54
C ALA A 108 -1.84 6.87 -21.91
N HIS A 109 -0.87 7.06 -22.81
CA HIS A 109 -1.09 7.58 -24.16
C HIS A 109 -1.55 6.54 -25.18
N LYS A 110 -1.67 5.27 -24.79
CA LYS A 110 -2.12 4.19 -25.68
C LYS A 110 -3.64 4.17 -25.76
N GLN A 111 -4.15 3.66 -26.89
CA GLN A 111 -5.58 3.40 -27.03
C GLN A 111 -6.04 2.41 -25.94
N ASN A 112 -7.18 2.70 -25.30
CA ASN A 112 -7.78 1.92 -24.21
C ASN A 112 -7.03 1.94 -22.86
N ALA A 113 -6.03 2.81 -22.66
CA ALA A 113 -5.25 2.85 -21.43
C ALA A 113 -6.11 2.93 -20.16
N LEU A 114 -7.13 3.81 -20.16
CA LEU A 114 -8.08 3.95 -19.05
C LEU A 114 -8.89 2.67 -18.78
N ALA A 115 -9.34 1.99 -19.82
CA ALA A 115 -10.12 0.75 -19.67
C ALA A 115 -9.25 -0.37 -19.09
N VAL A 116 -7.99 -0.46 -19.53
CA VAL A 116 -7.02 -1.43 -18.98
C VAL A 116 -6.69 -1.10 -17.52
N ALA A 117 -6.33 0.14 -17.22
CA ALA A 117 -6.00 0.57 -15.87
C ALA A 117 -7.18 0.39 -14.90
N GLY A 118 -8.40 0.77 -15.32
CA GLY A 118 -9.62 0.55 -14.56
C GLY A 118 -9.89 -0.94 -14.29
N SER A 119 -9.66 -1.80 -15.28
CA SER A 119 -9.82 -3.26 -15.14
C SER A 119 -8.80 -3.85 -14.17
N VAL A 120 -7.54 -3.42 -14.25
CA VAL A 120 -6.47 -3.82 -13.32
C VAL A 120 -6.80 -3.37 -11.89
N GLN A 121 -7.28 -2.14 -11.71
CA GLN A 121 -7.75 -1.65 -10.41
C GLN A 121 -8.86 -2.52 -9.85
N ALA A 122 -9.92 -2.75 -10.64
CA ALA A 122 -11.08 -3.53 -10.20
C ALA A 122 -10.66 -4.96 -9.78
N PHE A 123 -9.90 -5.65 -10.63
CA PHE A 123 -9.41 -6.99 -10.33
C PHE A 123 -8.54 -7.02 -9.05
N SER A 124 -7.59 -6.11 -8.94
CA SER A 124 -6.64 -6.07 -7.82
C SER A 124 -7.29 -5.75 -6.49
N TRP A 125 -8.29 -4.85 -6.48
CA TRP A 125 -9.07 -4.55 -5.29
C TRP A 125 -9.98 -5.71 -4.88
N ILE A 126 -10.68 -6.33 -5.85
CA ILE A 126 -11.51 -7.52 -5.59
C ILE A 126 -10.66 -8.63 -4.97
N ALA A 127 -9.48 -8.91 -5.55
CA ALA A 127 -8.57 -9.92 -5.03
C ALA A 127 -8.14 -9.62 -3.58
N GLN A 128 -7.76 -8.37 -3.27
CA GLN A 128 -7.39 -7.97 -1.90
C GLN A 128 -8.55 -8.08 -0.91
N PHE A 129 -9.76 -7.66 -1.29
CA PHE A 129 -10.93 -7.80 -0.42
C PHE A 129 -11.29 -9.28 -0.18
N LEU A 130 -11.16 -10.13 -1.20
CA LEU A 130 -11.32 -11.58 -1.04
C LEU A 130 -10.24 -12.18 -0.14
N GLY A 131 -8.98 -11.72 -0.25
CA GLY A 131 -7.91 -12.13 0.64
C GLY A 131 -8.21 -11.82 2.11
N HIS A 132 -8.66 -10.58 2.40
CA HIS A 132 -9.08 -10.19 3.74
C HIS A 132 -10.27 -11.01 4.27
N GLY A 133 -11.31 -11.18 3.46
CA GLY A 133 -12.53 -11.87 3.90
C GLY A 133 -12.38 -13.39 4.04
N LEU A 134 -11.73 -14.04 3.06
CA LEU A 134 -11.65 -15.50 2.96
C LEU A 134 -10.43 -16.09 3.63
N ALA A 135 -9.27 -15.43 3.59
CA ALA A 135 -8.04 -15.96 4.18
C ALA A 135 -7.76 -15.40 5.57
N GLU A 136 -7.97 -14.09 5.77
CA GLU A 136 -7.65 -13.42 7.03
C GLU A 136 -8.85 -13.38 8.01
N HIS A 137 -10.07 -13.62 7.49
CA HIS A 137 -11.35 -13.53 8.20
C HIS A 137 -11.51 -12.24 9.01
N ARG A 138 -10.96 -11.15 8.50
CA ARG A 138 -10.93 -9.84 9.16
C ARG A 138 -11.29 -8.75 8.17
N ALA A 139 -11.88 -7.67 8.70
CA ALA A 139 -12.15 -6.49 7.91
C ALA A 139 -10.84 -5.85 7.40
N PRO A 140 -10.84 -5.26 6.20
CA PRO A 140 -9.65 -4.58 5.67
C PRO A 140 -9.30 -3.37 6.54
N ALA A 141 -8.00 -3.17 6.76
CA ALA A 141 -7.46 -2.05 7.54
C ALA A 141 -7.84 -0.66 6.97
N LEU A 142 -8.30 -0.60 5.71
CA LEU A 142 -8.86 0.59 5.07
C LEU A 142 -9.95 1.28 5.89
N LEU A 143 -10.78 0.51 6.60
CA LEU A 143 -11.87 1.05 7.40
C LEU A 143 -11.37 1.73 8.68
N ASP A 144 -10.18 1.34 9.15
CA ASP A 144 -9.59 1.82 10.41
C ASP A 144 -8.53 2.92 10.18
N ASN A 145 -7.81 2.87 9.07
CA ASN A 145 -6.74 3.82 8.73
C ASN A 145 -6.53 3.92 7.21
N LEU A 146 -7.35 4.72 6.53
CA LEU A 146 -7.30 4.91 5.08
C LEU A 146 -5.91 5.37 4.58
N LEU A 147 -5.30 6.33 5.30
CA LEU A 147 -4.02 6.92 4.92
C LEU A 147 -2.90 5.88 5.00
N GLY A 148 -2.84 5.10 6.09
CA GLY A 148 -1.88 4.00 6.21
C GLY A 148 -2.16 2.87 5.22
N ALA A 149 -3.43 2.52 5.00
CA ALA A 149 -3.80 1.43 4.10
C ALA A 149 -3.50 1.72 2.63
N ILE A 150 -3.61 2.97 2.17
CA ILE A 150 -3.34 3.32 0.77
C ILE A 150 -1.89 3.76 0.57
N VAL A 151 -1.39 4.68 1.40
CA VAL A 151 -0.07 5.29 1.17
C VAL A 151 1.07 4.35 1.56
N LEU A 152 0.93 3.61 2.67
CA LEU A 152 2.04 2.78 3.17
C LEU A 152 2.06 1.37 2.59
N ALA A 153 0.94 0.84 2.09
CA ALA A 153 0.86 -0.53 1.58
C ALA A 153 1.95 -0.88 0.53
N PRO A 154 2.28 -0.01 -0.46
CA PRO A 154 3.37 -0.28 -1.40
C PRO A 154 4.73 -0.44 -0.72
N PHE A 155 5.01 0.41 0.28
CA PHE A 155 6.27 0.38 1.01
C PHE A 155 6.36 -0.81 1.95
N PHE A 156 5.23 -1.21 2.56
CA PHE A 156 5.18 -2.36 3.44
C PHE A 156 5.34 -3.68 2.70
N VAL A 157 4.70 -3.83 1.54
CA VAL A 157 4.93 -4.98 0.66
C VAL A 157 6.41 -5.07 0.27
N HIS A 158 7.05 -3.93 -0.03
CA HIS A 158 8.48 -3.91 -0.32
C HIS A 158 9.33 -4.31 0.90
N LEU A 159 9.02 -3.78 2.09
CA LEU A 159 9.73 -4.13 3.33
C LEU A 159 9.56 -5.60 3.70
N GLU A 160 8.38 -6.19 3.52
CA GLU A 160 8.12 -7.62 3.73
C GLU A 160 9.04 -8.49 2.85
N ILE A 161 9.26 -8.08 1.59
CA ILE A 161 10.21 -8.75 0.69
C ILE A 161 11.64 -8.56 1.18
N LEU A 162 12.04 -7.35 1.54
CA LEU A 162 13.38 -7.06 2.07
C LEU A 162 13.67 -7.85 3.36
N PHE A 163 12.72 -7.95 4.27
CA PHE A 163 12.84 -8.72 5.52
C PHE A 163 13.06 -10.21 5.24
N LYS A 164 12.37 -10.78 4.25
CA LYS A 164 12.59 -12.17 3.79
C LYS A 164 13.98 -12.37 3.18
N LEU A 165 14.57 -11.31 2.63
CA LEU A 165 15.95 -11.30 2.11
C LEU A 165 17.00 -10.99 3.18
N GLY A 166 16.60 -10.86 4.46
CA GLY A 166 17.52 -10.65 5.58
C GLY A 166 17.79 -9.18 5.91
N TYR A 167 16.99 -8.24 5.41
CA TYR A 167 17.10 -6.83 5.77
C TYR A 167 16.78 -6.62 7.27
N ARG A 168 17.69 -5.96 8.01
CA ARG A 168 17.56 -5.59 9.43
C ARG A 168 16.93 -6.70 10.32
N PRO A 169 17.59 -7.86 10.48
CA PRO A 169 17.01 -9.04 11.13
C PRO A 169 16.58 -8.79 12.58
N ASP A 170 17.35 -8.02 13.35
CA ASP A 170 16.99 -7.69 14.74
C ASP A 170 15.74 -6.82 14.81
N PHE A 171 15.59 -5.87 13.89
CA PHE A 171 14.39 -5.03 13.80
C PHE A 171 13.19 -5.85 13.38
N HIS A 172 13.33 -6.73 12.37
CA HIS A 172 12.27 -7.63 11.93
C HIS A 172 11.82 -8.56 13.07
N LYS A 173 12.75 -9.09 13.87
CA LYS A 173 12.43 -9.91 15.06
C LYS A 173 11.62 -9.11 16.09
N GLN A 174 12.02 -7.87 16.38
CA GLN A 174 11.28 -6.99 17.29
C GLN A 174 9.89 -6.66 16.77
N LEU A 175 9.79 -6.37 15.46
CA LEU A 175 8.52 -6.10 14.78
C LEU A 175 7.55 -7.28 14.87
N ASN A 176 8.04 -8.51 14.65
CA ASN A 176 7.20 -9.71 14.75
C ASN A 176 6.65 -9.94 16.17
N ASN A 177 7.45 -9.63 17.21
CA ASN A 177 6.97 -9.67 18.58
C ASN A 177 5.84 -8.65 18.81
N ASP A 178 6.02 -7.41 18.34
CA ASP A 178 5.01 -6.37 18.48
C ASP A 178 3.72 -6.70 17.71
N ILE A 179 3.84 -7.25 16.50
CA ILE A 179 2.70 -7.72 15.70
C ILE A 179 1.94 -8.80 16.48
N GLY A 180 2.65 -9.78 17.06
CA GLY A 180 2.03 -10.82 17.88
C GLY A 180 1.28 -10.25 19.09
N MET A 181 1.85 -9.25 19.76
CA MET A 181 1.22 -8.55 20.87
C MET A 181 -0.05 -7.80 20.42
N GLU A 182 -0.01 -7.11 19.28
CA GLU A 182 -1.17 -6.37 18.77
C GLU A 182 -2.28 -7.31 18.29
N ILE A 183 -1.95 -8.42 17.63
CA ILE A 183 -2.93 -9.45 17.27
C ILE A 183 -3.64 -10.00 18.52
N ALA A 184 -2.89 -10.29 19.58
CA ALA A 184 -3.46 -10.76 20.84
C ALA A 184 -4.39 -9.70 21.46
N ARG A 185 -4.01 -8.42 21.39
CA ARG A 185 -4.82 -7.28 21.85
C ARG A 185 -6.13 -7.17 21.08
N ILE A 186 -6.07 -7.23 19.74
CA ILE A 186 -7.25 -7.16 18.86
C ILE A 186 -8.21 -8.31 19.17
N LYS A 187 -7.71 -9.56 19.23
CA LYS A 187 -8.53 -10.73 19.56
C LYS A 187 -9.23 -10.63 20.92
N LYS A 188 -8.54 -10.07 21.92
CA LYS A 188 -9.14 -9.83 23.24
C LYS A 188 -10.32 -8.86 23.15
N ILE A 189 -10.11 -7.72 22.48
CA ILE A 189 -11.14 -6.67 22.28
C ILE A 189 -12.35 -7.23 21.53
N GLU A 190 -12.13 -7.97 20.44
CA GLU A 190 -13.20 -8.60 19.66
C GLU A 190 -13.99 -9.62 20.49
N GLY A 191 -13.28 -10.45 21.27
CA GLY A 191 -13.89 -11.41 22.18
C GLY A 191 -14.73 -10.75 23.28
N ASP A 192 -14.24 -9.65 23.87
CA ASP A 192 -14.99 -8.86 24.85
C ASP A 192 -16.26 -8.25 24.23
N LYS A 193 -16.16 -7.66 23.04
CA LYS A 193 -17.32 -7.12 22.30
C LYS A 193 -18.37 -8.19 22.01
N ARG A 194 -17.97 -9.37 21.54
CA ARG A 194 -18.88 -10.49 21.25
C ARG A 194 -19.62 -10.94 22.52
N ARG A 195 -18.90 -11.10 23.64
CA ARG A 195 -19.51 -11.45 24.93
C ARG A 195 -20.53 -10.42 25.40
N ALA A 196 -20.21 -9.13 25.26
CA ALA A 196 -21.13 -8.05 25.63
C ALA A 196 -22.40 -8.06 24.77
N GLN A 197 -22.28 -8.29 23.46
CA GLN A 197 -23.42 -8.41 22.54
C GLN A 197 -24.30 -9.64 22.86
N GLU A 198 -23.69 -10.78 23.19
CA GLU A 198 -24.41 -11.99 23.60
C GLU A 198 -25.15 -11.80 24.92
N ALA A 199 -24.56 -11.09 25.90
CA ALA A 199 -25.21 -10.76 27.16
C ALA A 199 -26.42 -9.85 26.95
N ALA A 200 -26.28 -8.76 26.19
CA ALA A 200 -27.36 -7.82 25.89
C ALA A 200 -28.54 -8.50 25.15
N LYS A 201 -28.26 -9.49 24.30
CA LYS A 201 -29.31 -10.26 23.60
C LYS A 201 -30.08 -11.22 24.52
N LYS A 202 -29.50 -11.64 25.65
CA LYS A 202 -30.17 -12.50 26.65
C LYS A 202 -31.07 -11.72 27.60
N GLU A 203 -30.91 -10.41 27.68
CA GLU A 203 -31.70 -9.52 28.53
C GLU A 203 -32.95 -8.95 27.81
N LEU A 204 -33.11 -9.23 26.52
CA LEU A 204 -34.26 -8.90 25.66
C LEU A 204 -35.18 -10.11 25.47
#